data_AF-A0A3C2A1D5-F1
#
_entry.id   AF-A0A3C2A1D5-F1
#
_cell.length_a   1.000
_cell.length_b   1.000
_cell.length_c   1.000
_cell.angle_alpha   90.00
_cell.angle_beta   90.00
_cell.angle_gamma   90.00
#
_symmetry.space_group_name_H-M   'P 1'
#
loop_
_entity.id
_entity.type
_entity.pdbx_description
1 polymer ?
#
loop_
_entity_poly.entity_id
_entity_poly.type
_entity_poly.pdbx_seq_one_letter_code
_entity_poly.pdbx_strand_id
1 'polypeptide(L)'
;MRSNRVQNLSYTVSKKAEAVGLEPAFTIIITQAQLYERGYTHLEELFHDLPGFAISGGKGRSFSALYQRGYHTEMGTDRTLLLVDGAEDNELFTGLAYLSRQYPLTNIRQVEVVYGPMSSLY
;
A
#
# COMPACT_ATOMS: atom_id res chain seq x y z
N MET A 1 -21.86 -18.24 19.97
CA MET A 1 -20.45 -18.64 19.79
C MET A 1 -19.72 -17.45 19.18
N ARG A 2 -18.80 -16.81 19.93
CA ARG A 2 -18.03 -15.66 19.42
C ARG A 2 -16.98 -16.20 18.44
N SER A 3 -17.12 -15.86 17.16
CA SER A 3 -16.12 -16.17 16.13
C SER A 3 -14.80 -15.52 16.53
N ASN A 4 -13.77 -16.34 16.73
CA ASN A 4 -12.41 -15.87 16.96
C ASN A 4 -11.92 -15.26 15.64
N ARG A 5 -12.11 -13.95 15.43
CA ARG A 5 -11.44 -13.23 14.35
C ARG A 5 -9.95 -13.32 14.65
N VAL A 6 -9.19 -13.98 13.79
CA VAL A 6 -7.75 -13.77 13.71
C VAL A 6 -7.56 -12.26 13.58
N GLN A 7 -7.00 -11.63 14.61
CA GLN A 7 -6.75 -10.20 14.54
C GLN A 7 -5.58 -10.01 13.59
N ASN A 8 -5.82 -9.31 12.49
CA ASN A 8 -4.73 -8.87 11.63
C ASN A 8 -3.87 -7.91 12.45
N LEU A 9 -2.57 -8.16 12.47
CA LEU A 9 -1.61 -7.30 13.16
C LEU A 9 -1.04 -6.32 12.14
N SER A 10 -1.04 -5.04 12.51
CA SER A 10 -0.38 -3.93 11.83
C SER A 10 0.97 -3.69 12.50
N TYR A 11 2.01 -3.46 11.70
CA TYR A 11 3.34 -3.09 12.21
C TYR A 11 3.76 -1.69 11.77
N THR A 12 3.15 -1.17 10.71
CA THR A 12 3.55 0.08 10.07
C THR A 12 3.22 1.31 10.92
N VAL A 13 2.11 1.30 11.66
CA VAL A 13 1.61 2.52 12.30
C VAL A 13 2.32 2.86 13.62
N SER A 14 2.90 1.88 14.32
CA SER A 14 3.58 2.12 15.60
C SER A 14 5.00 1.55 15.69
N LYS A 15 5.50 0.94 14.61
CA LYS A 15 6.74 0.13 14.59
C LYS A 15 6.71 -1.04 15.60
N LYS A 16 5.52 -1.41 16.08
CA LYS A 16 5.24 -2.53 16.97
C LYS A 16 4.00 -3.26 16.47
N ALA A 17 3.85 -4.53 16.86
CA ALA A 17 2.66 -5.30 16.52
C ALA A 17 1.43 -4.74 17.26
N GLU A 18 0.48 -4.18 16.53
CA GLU A 18 -0.78 -3.68 17.07
C GLU A 18 -1.99 -4.27 16.34
N ALA A 19 -3.09 -4.41 17.07
CA ALA A 19 -4.34 -4.88 16.49
C ALA A 19 -4.99 -3.76 15.66
N VAL A 20 -5.40 -4.10 14.43
CA VAL A 20 -6.09 -3.16 13.53
C VAL A 20 -7.34 -2.58 14.18
N GLY A 21 -7.50 -1.25 14.09
CA GLY A 21 -8.61 -0.47 14.63
C GLY A 21 -8.33 0.23 15.97
N LEU A 22 -7.20 -0.07 16.63
CA LEU A 22 -6.71 0.70 17.78
C LEU A 22 -5.61 1.70 17.41
N GLU A 23 -5.12 1.62 16.17
CA GLU A 23 -4.04 2.47 15.68
C GLU A 23 -4.53 3.92 15.40
N PRO A 24 -3.66 4.93 15.55
CA PRO A 24 -4.02 6.35 15.38
C PRO A 24 -4.33 6.75 13.92
N ALA A 25 -3.95 5.91 12.95
CA ALA A 25 -4.17 6.15 11.52
C ALA A 25 -5.06 5.06 10.91
N PHE A 26 -5.91 5.44 9.96
CA PHE A 26 -6.76 4.47 9.27
C PHE A 26 -5.90 3.55 8.39
N THR A 27 -5.99 2.24 8.62
CA THR A 27 -5.16 1.24 7.92
C THR A 27 -6.03 0.17 7.29
N ILE A 28 -5.72 -0.18 6.04
CA ILE A 28 -6.27 -1.35 5.37
C ILE A 28 -5.18 -2.40 5.25
N ILE A 29 -5.48 -3.62 5.72
CA ILE A 29 -4.59 -4.77 5.60
C ILE A 29 -5.13 -5.70 4.51
N ILE A 30 -4.29 -5.97 3.52
CA ILE A 30 -4.53 -6.97 2.48
C ILE A 30 -3.62 -8.15 2.74
N THR A 31 -4.21 -9.28 3.10
CA THR A 31 -3.49 -10.53 3.37
C THR A 31 -3.12 -11.24 2.07
N GLN A 32 -2.12 -12.11 2.11
CA GLN A 32 -1.76 -12.94 0.96
C GLN A 32 -2.94 -13.77 0.42
N ALA A 33 -3.80 -14.31 1.29
CA ALA A 33 -5.00 -15.03 0.86
C ALA A 33 -5.92 -14.13 0.02
N GLN A 34 -6.14 -12.88 0.45
CA GLN A 34 -6.94 -11.92 -0.30
C GLN A 34 -6.29 -11.52 -1.63
N LEU A 35 -4.95 -11.38 -1.69
CA LEU A 35 -4.25 -11.13 -2.95
C LEU A 35 -4.53 -12.24 -3.98
N TYR A 36 -4.51 -13.51 -3.54
CA TYR A 36 -4.81 -14.66 -4.40
C TYR A 36 -6.30 -14.77 -4.76
N GLU A 37 -7.20 -14.60 -3.79
CA GLU A 37 -8.66 -14.70 -4.01
C GLU A 37 -9.18 -13.61 -4.95
N ARG A 38 -8.59 -12.41 -4.90
CA ARG A 38 -8.88 -11.30 -5.81
C ARG A 38 -8.35 -11.53 -7.22
N GLY A 39 -7.41 -12.47 -7.38
CA GLY A 39 -6.81 -12.81 -8.66
C GLY A 39 -5.89 -11.72 -9.21
N TYR A 40 -5.28 -10.91 -8.33
CA TYR A 40 -4.34 -9.89 -8.78
C TYR A 40 -3.13 -10.53 -9.47
N THR A 41 -2.66 -9.90 -10.52
CA THR A 41 -1.49 -10.33 -11.29
C THR A 41 -0.26 -9.49 -11.00
N HIS A 42 -0.45 -8.29 -10.44
CA HIS A 42 0.61 -7.37 -10.03
C HIS A 42 0.11 -6.41 -8.95
N LEU A 43 1.04 -5.79 -8.22
CA LEU A 43 0.70 -5.03 -7.01
C LEU A 43 -0.24 -3.85 -7.29
N GLU A 44 -0.05 -3.15 -8.40
CA GLU A 44 -0.85 -1.99 -8.80
C GLU A 44 -2.37 -2.27 -8.76
N GLU A 45 -2.79 -3.48 -9.16
CA GLU A 45 -4.20 -3.85 -9.21
C GLU A 45 -4.90 -3.77 -7.85
N LEU A 46 -4.16 -3.90 -6.74
CA LEU A 46 -4.75 -3.74 -5.42
C LEU A 46 -5.36 -2.34 -5.25
N PHE A 47 -4.75 -1.32 -5.83
CA PHE A 47 -5.19 0.06 -5.63
C PHE A 47 -6.50 0.38 -6.34
N HIS A 48 -6.91 -0.43 -7.32
CA HIS A 48 -8.23 -0.32 -7.94
C HIS A 48 -9.37 -0.68 -6.97
N ASP A 49 -9.09 -1.54 -5.99
CA ASP A 49 -10.06 -1.97 -4.98
C ASP A 49 -10.01 -1.11 -3.71
N LEU A 50 -8.99 -0.25 -3.58
CA LEU A 50 -8.80 0.59 -2.41
C LEU A 50 -9.48 1.96 -2.57
N PRO A 51 -10.14 2.47 -1.52
CA PRO A 51 -10.71 3.80 -1.56
C PRO A 51 -9.61 4.86 -1.62
N GLY A 52 -9.90 5.96 -2.32
CA GLY A 52 -9.04 7.15 -2.32
C GLY A 52 -7.85 7.07 -3.27
N PHE A 53 -7.83 6.13 -4.22
CA PHE A 53 -6.88 6.11 -5.32
C PHE A 53 -7.58 6.42 -6.64
N ALA A 54 -7.00 7.34 -7.41
CA ALA A 54 -7.34 7.56 -8.80
C ALA A 54 -6.21 7.00 -9.65
N ILE A 55 -6.56 6.10 -10.55
CA ILE A 55 -5.60 5.37 -11.37
C ILE A 55 -5.90 5.64 -12.82
N SER A 56 -4.87 6.02 -13.58
CA SER A 56 -4.92 6.06 -15.04
C SER A 56 -3.88 5.09 -15.61
N GLY A 57 -4.35 4.15 -16.41
CA GLY A 57 -3.50 3.12 -17.01
C GLY A 57 -2.53 3.73 -18.03
N GLY A 58 -1.24 3.47 -17.84
CA GLY A 58 -0.21 3.86 -18.78
C GLY A 58 0.00 2.75 -19.81
N LYS A 59 -0.68 2.81 -20.96
CA LYS A 59 -0.34 1.96 -22.12
C LYS A 59 0.93 2.48 -22.84
N GLY A 60 1.93 2.95 -22.11
CA GLY A 60 3.07 3.71 -22.62
C GLY A 60 4.32 3.64 -21.72
N ARG A 61 5.09 4.72 -21.66
CA ARG A 61 6.40 4.79 -20.96
C ARG A 61 6.31 4.51 -19.45
N SER A 62 5.20 4.90 -18.82
CA SER A 62 4.91 4.63 -17.41
C SER A 62 3.89 3.51 -17.31
N PHE A 63 4.04 2.61 -16.32
CA PHE A 63 3.17 1.45 -16.15
C PHE A 63 1.75 1.85 -15.74
N SER A 64 1.63 2.70 -14.72
CA SER A 64 0.39 3.33 -14.27
C SER A 64 0.70 4.70 -13.70
N ALA A 65 -0.28 5.60 -13.75
CA ALA A 65 -0.27 6.83 -12.98
C ALA A 65 -1.28 6.68 -11.84
N LEU A 66 -0.76 6.70 -10.62
CA LEU A 66 -1.53 6.52 -9.39
C LEU A 66 -1.50 7.81 -8.59
N TYR A 67 -2.68 8.27 -8.18
CA TYR A 67 -2.87 9.50 -7.43
C TYR A 67 -3.68 9.20 -6.16
N GLN A 68 -3.21 9.71 -5.03
CA GLN A 68 -3.85 9.49 -3.74
C GLN A 68 -4.71 10.70 -3.35
N ARG A 69 -5.95 10.46 -2.92
CA ARG A 69 -6.89 11.43 -2.34
C ARG A 69 -7.15 12.67 -3.22
N GLY A 70 -7.07 12.52 -4.54
CA GLY A 70 -7.28 13.62 -5.50
C GLY A 70 -6.09 14.59 -5.60
N TYR A 71 -4.95 14.28 -4.97
CA TYR A 71 -3.74 15.07 -5.10
C TYR A 71 -2.96 14.62 -6.35
N HIS A 72 -2.91 15.48 -7.36
CA HIS A 72 -2.20 15.22 -8.61
C HIS A 72 -0.85 15.95 -8.60
N THR A 73 0.22 15.18 -8.61
CA THR A 73 1.59 15.66 -8.80
C THR A 73 2.12 15.19 -10.14
N GLU A 74 3.26 15.75 -10.58
CA GLU A 74 3.90 15.35 -11.84
C GLU A 74 4.27 13.87 -11.83
N MET A 75 4.71 13.36 -10.69
CA MET A 75 5.16 11.97 -10.50
C MET A 75 4.04 11.04 -9.98
N GLY A 76 2.91 11.58 -9.53
CA GLY A 76 1.75 10.84 -9.00
C GLY A 76 1.94 10.30 -7.58
N THR A 77 3.06 9.59 -7.33
CA THR A 77 3.35 8.88 -6.08
C THR A 77 4.54 9.45 -5.28
N ASP A 78 5.04 10.64 -5.62
CA ASP A 78 6.09 11.37 -4.86
C ASP A 78 5.66 11.82 -3.46
N ARG A 79 4.39 11.60 -3.08
CA ARG A 79 3.85 11.82 -1.73
C ARG A 79 3.45 10.53 -1.03
N THR A 80 3.81 9.39 -1.60
CA THR A 80 3.54 8.07 -1.03
C THR A 80 4.84 7.48 -0.53
N LEU A 81 4.93 7.19 0.77
CA LEU A 81 6.03 6.43 1.34
C LEU A 81 5.79 4.93 1.08
N LEU A 82 6.74 4.27 0.42
CA LEU A 82 6.75 2.83 0.18
C LEU A 82 7.78 2.19 1.10
N LEU A 83 7.32 1.24 1.91
CA LEU A 83 8.17 0.44 2.78
C LEU A 83 8.12 -1.03 2.35
N VAL A 84 9.29 -1.64 2.20
CA VAL A 84 9.45 -3.08 2.03
C VAL A 84 10.11 -3.62 3.30
N ASP A 85 9.37 -4.45 4.04
CA ASP A 85 9.79 -4.96 5.35
C ASP A 85 10.28 -3.87 6.33
N GLY A 86 9.70 -2.67 6.22
CA GLY A 86 10.02 -1.51 7.07
C GLY A 86 11.19 -0.64 6.58
N ALA A 87 11.86 -1.00 5.49
CA ALA A 87 12.87 -0.18 4.82
C ALA A 87 12.23 0.63 3.68
N GLU A 88 12.63 1.89 3.53
CA GLU A 88 12.16 2.76 2.45
C GLU A 88 12.66 2.26 1.09
N ASP A 89 11.74 2.20 0.12
CA ASP A 89 12.02 1.74 -1.26
C ASP A 89 11.56 2.79 -2.30
N ASN A 90 11.43 4.04 -1.87
CA ASN A 90 11.20 5.17 -2.75
C ASN A 90 12.46 5.48 -3.58
N GLU A 91 12.24 5.96 -4.80
CA GLU A 91 13.32 6.41 -5.67
C GLU A 91 13.99 7.66 -5.11
N LEU A 92 15.33 7.68 -5.03
CA LEU A 92 16.08 8.69 -4.29
C LEU A 92 15.99 10.10 -4.88
N PHE A 93 15.88 10.25 -6.20
CA PHE A 93 15.90 11.56 -6.87
C PHE A 93 14.54 12.26 -6.82
N THR A 94 13.46 11.54 -7.11
CA THR A 94 12.09 12.06 -7.25
C THR A 94 11.19 11.74 -6.06
N GLY A 95 11.59 10.81 -5.20
CA GLY A 95 10.73 10.28 -4.14
C GLY A 95 9.63 9.35 -4.65
N LEU A 96 9.68 8.93 -5.91
CA LEU A 96 8.62 8.11 -6.52
C LEU A 96 8.52 6.72 -5.84
N ALA A 97 7.32 6.35 -5.42
CA ALA A 97 7.00 4.97 -5.07
C ALA A 97 6.64 4.17 -6.34
N TYR A 98 7.47 3.20 -6.70
CA TYR A 98 7.22 2.31 -7.84
C TYR A 98 6.23 1.19 -7.48
N LEU A 99 4.95 1.45 -7.71
CA LEU A 99 3.86 0.49 -7.48
C LEU A 99 3.53 -0.27 -8.77
N SER A 100 4.46 -1.11 -9.21
CA SER A 100 4.42 -1.81 -10.50
C SER A 100 4.61 -3.33 -10.34
N ARG A 101 4.92 -4.02 -11.44
CA ARG A 101 5.11 -5.48 -11.51
C ARG A 101 6.44 -6.00 -10.93
N GLN A 102 7.21 -5.15 -10.25
CA GLN A 102 8.54 -5.50 -9.77
C GLN A 102 8.53 -6.44 -8.56
N TYR A 103 7.41 -6.50 -7.84
CA TYR A 103 7.24 -7.39 -6.69
C TYR A 103 6.39 -8.60 -7.08
N PRO A 104 6.94 -9.83 -7.04
CA PRO A 104 6.16 -11.04 -7.18
C PRO A 104 5.15 -11.15 -6.03
N LEU A 105 3.86 -11.22 -6.32
CA LEU A 105 2.82 -11.33 -5.29
C LEU A 105 3.00 -12.59 -4.42
N THR A 106 3.62 -13.63 -4.97
CA THR A 106 3.97 -14.85 -4.23
C THR A 106 4.92 -14.61 -3.06
N ASN A 107 5.72 -13.54 -3.11
CA ASN A 107 6.68 -13.18 -2.07
C ASN A 107 6.09 -12.17 -1.06
N ILE A 108 4.85 -11.72 -1.27
CA ILE A 108 4.20 -10.75 -0.41
C ILE A 108 3.28 -11.49 0.57
N ARG A 109 3.62 -11.42 1.86
CA ARG A 109 2.78 -11.99 2.94
C ARG A 109 1.57 -11.11 3.24
N GLN A 110 1.76 -9.80 3.23
CA GLN A 110 0.78 -8.81 3.64
C GLN A 110 1.14 -7.45 3.03
N VAL A 111 0.12 -6.69 2.64
CA VAL A 111 0.24 -5.27 2.28
C VAL A 111 -0.53 -4.46 3.32
N GLU A 112 0.11 -3.46 3.90
CA GLU A 112 -0.49 -2.51 4.82
C GLU A 112 -0.57 -1.15 4.13
N VAL A 113 -1.79 -0.64 3.91
CA VAL A 113 -2.01 0.69 3.34
C VAL A 113 -2.50 1.61 4.45
N VAL A 114 -1.61 2.50 4.88
CA VAL A 114 -1.88 3.49 5.92
C VAL A 114 -2.29 4.81 5.28
N TYR A 115 -3.45 5.33 5.66
CA TYR A 115 -3.99 6.58 5.14
C TYR A 115 -3.66 7.75 6.06
N GLY A 116 -3.16 8.83 5.47
CA GLY A 116 -2.87 10.08 6.18
C GLY A 116 -1.37 10.35 6.31
N PRO A 117 -1.01 11.52 6.87
CA PRO A 117 0.39 11.88 7.05
C PRO A 117 1.03 11.03 8.16
N MET A 118 2.17 10.40 7.83
CA MET A 118 2.98 9.60 8.76
C MET A 118 4.37 10.19 9.04
N SER A 119 4.57 11.46 8.67
CA SER A 119 5.86 12.16 8.77
C SER A 119 6.40 12.39 10.19
N SER A 120 5.57 12.13 11.21
CA SER A 120 6.01 12.17 12.61
C SER A 120 6.70 10.87 13.05
N LEU A 121 6.50 9.79 12.31
CA LEU A 121 7.03 8.46 12.60
C LEU A 121 8.12 8.02 11.61
N TYR A 122 8.03 8.50 10.37
CA TYR A 122 8.96 8.26 9.28
C TYR A 122 9.51 9.58 8.75
#